data_AF-A0A842YD06-F1
#
_entry.id   AF-A0A842YD06-F1
#
_cell.length_a   1.000
_cell.length_b   1.000
_cell.length_c   1.000
_cell.angle_alpha   90.00
_cell.angle_beta   90.00
_cell.angle_gamma   90.00
#
_symmetry.space_group_name_H-M   'P 1'
#
loop_
_entity.id
_entity.type
_entity.pdbx_description
1 polymer ?
#
loop_
_entity_poly.entity_id
_entity_poly.type
_entity_poly.pdbx_seq_one_letter_code
_entity_poly.pdbx_strand_id
1 'polypeptide(L)'
;LLVTLWVLAFSLELSTSFFSLVIIMSLSALTGSATGILISAVANTRLQANQMFLFVLFGTLIMSGFFIDVGALNDILPMNQGNALLIDTAFKGLTLLQVFDRILTLFAFTVIAILTATFVFARKPTLG
;
A
#
# COMPACT_ATOMS: atom_id res chain seq x y z
N LEU A 1 10.78 14.70 -2.52
CA LEU A 1 10.79 15.32 -3.86
C LEU A 1 9.38 15.47 -4.42
N LEU A 2 8.63 14.38 -4.63
CA LEU A 2 7.24 14.49 -5.11
C LEU A 2 6.37 15.34 -4.17
N VAL A 3 6.26 14.99 -2.88
CA VAL A 3 5.42 15.75 -1.92
C VAL A 3 5.76 17.23 -1.86
N THR A 4 7.05 17.58 -1.88
CA THR A 4 7.50 18.97 -1.91
C THR A 4 6.95 19.72 -3.14
N LEU A 5 6.91 19.07 -4.30
CA LEU A 5 6.29 19.63 -5.51
C LEU A 5 4.77 19.80 -5.34
N TRP A 6 4.08 18.86 -4.70
CA TRP A 6 2.63 18.97 -4.46
C TRP A 6 2.29 20.07 -3.44
N VAL A 7 3.10 20.23 -2.39
CA VAL A 7 2.96 21.32 -1.41
C VAL A 7 3.08 22.68 -2.10
N LEU A 8 4.05 22.81 -3.00
CA LEU A 8 4.27 24.05 -3.75
C LEU A 8 3.18 24.30 -4.82
N ALA A 9 2.75 23.26 -5.54
CA ALA A 9 1.79 23.39 -6.63
C ALA A 9 0.34 23.58 -6.14
N PHE A 10 -0.02 23.01 -4.99
CA PHE A 10 -1.39 23.02 -4.47
C PHE A 10 -1.55 23.78 -3.15
N SER A 11 -0.49 24.47 -2.68
CA SER A 11 -0.46 25.20 -1.41
C SER A 11 -0.98 24.36 -0.24
N LEU A 12 -0.58 23.08 -0.20
CA LEU A 12 -1.03 22.14 0.84
C LEU A 12 -0.41 22.51 2.19
N GLU A 13 -1.25 22.84 3.15
CA GLU A 13 -0.87 22.98 4.56
C GLU A 13 -0.69 21.58 5.17
N LEU A 14 0.56 21.16 5.32
CA LEU A 14 0.91 19.92 6.00
C LEU A 14 1.12 20.20 7.48
N SER A 15 0.39 19.48 8.33
CA SER A 15 0.48 19.59 9.79
C SER A 15 1.47 18.59 10.40
N THR A 16 2.39 18.05 9.60
CA THR A 16 3.33 17.00 10.01
C THR A 16 4.77 17.25 9.56
N SER A 17 5.70 16.51 10.14
CA SER A 17 7.11 16.57 9.76
C SER A 17 7.38 15.83 8.45
N PHE A 18 8.32 16.37 7.66
CA PHE A 18 8.78 15.72 6.42
C PHE A 18 9.25 14.28 6.64
N PHE A 19 9.90 14.02 7.78
CA PHE A 19 10.35 12.68 8.15
C PHE A 19 9.19 11.68 8.30
N SER A 20 8.09 12.08 8.94
CA SER A 20 6.90 11.23 9.11
C SER A 20 6.28 10.87 7.75
N LEU A 21 6.21 11.84 6.83
CA LEU A 21 5.70 11.61 5.47
C LEU A 21 6.57 10.64 4.69
N VAL A 22 7.90 10.77 4.78
CA VAL A 22 8.82 9.85 4.10
C VAL A 22 8.63 8.42 4.61
N ILE A 23 8.47 8.22 5.92
CA ILE A 23 8.23 6.89 6.50
C ILE A 23 6.93 6.30 5.96
N ILE A 24 5.84 7.06 6.02
CA ILE A 24 4.50 6.58 5.64
C ILE A 24 4.44 6.26 4.16
N MET A 25 4.99 7.12 3.31
CA MET A 25 5.05 6.86 1.87
C MET A 25 5.93 5.67 1.54
N SER A 26 7.05 5.49 2.24
CA SER A 26 7.93 4.33 2.05
C SER A 26 7.21 3.03 2.44
N LEU A 27 6.43 3.05 3.52
CA LEU A 27 5.63 1.91 3.96
C LEU A 27 4.52 1.57 2.95
N SER A 28 3.81 2.58 2.44
CA SER A 28 2.79 2.41 1.40
C SER A 28 3.40 1.88 0.10
N ALA A 29 4.55 2.41 -0.31
CA ALA A 29 5.27 1.93 -1.48
C ALA A 29 5.73 0.48 -1.31
N LEU A 30 6.30 0.14 -0.15
CA LEU A 30 6.72 -1.22 0.19
C LEU A 30 5.53 -2.20 0.15
N THR A 31 4.38 -1.79 0.67
CA THR A 31 3.14 -2.57 0.65
C THR A 31 2.67 -2.84 -0.79
N GLY A 32 2.69 -1.81 -1.65
CA GLY A 32 2.37 -1.93 -3.06
C GLY A 32 3.36 -2.85 -3.81
N SER A 33 4.65 -2.72 -3.53
CA SER A 33 5.68 -3.60 -4.09
C SER A 33 5.51 -5.05 -3.64
N ALA A 34 5.25 -5.31 -2.36
CA ALA A 34 4.99 -6.66 -1.85
C ALA A 34 3.77 -7.31 -2.51
N THR A 35 2.72 -6.53 -2.76
CA THR A 35 1.55 -6.98 -3.53
C THR A 35 1.95 -7.38 -4.96
N GLY A 36 2.76 -6.55 -5.63
CA GLY A 36 3.27 -6.86 -6.98
C GLY A 36 4.15 -8.13 -7.02
N ILE A 37 4.99 -8.32 -6.00
CA ILE A 37 5.80 -9.53 -5.84
C ILE A 37 4.90 -10.76 -5.66
N LEU A 38 3.89 -10.68 -4.81
CA LEU A 38 2.92 -11.77 -4.59
C LEU A 38 2.18 -12.14 -5.88
N ILE A 39 1.67 -11.15 -6.62
CA ILE A 39 0.99 -11.37 -7.89
C ILE A 39 1.92 -12.06 -8.89
N SER A 40 3.17 -11.59 -8.97
CA SER A 40 4.18 -12.17 -9.85
C SER A 40 4.53 -13.61 -9.46
N ALA A 41 4.60 -13.90 -8.16
CA ALA A 41 4.88 -15.24 -7.65
C ALA A 41 3.73 -16.21 -7.96
N VAL A 42 2.47 -15.76 -7.96
CA VAL A 42 1.30 -16.59 -8.29
C VAL A 42 1.16 -16.80 -9.80
N ALA A 43 1.37 -15.76 -10.60
CA ALA A 43 1.17 -15.82 -12.05
C ALA A 43 2.13 -16.80 -12.77
N ASN A 44 1.63 -17.55 -13.73
CA ASN A 44 2.42 -18.51 -14.53
C ASN A 44 3.12 -17.85 -15.73
N THR A 45 2.61 -16.70 -16.18
CA THR A 45 3.18 -15.95 -17.31
C THR A 45 3.29 -14.48 -16.99
N ARG A 46 4.19 -13.78 -17.71
CA ARG A 46 4.33 -12.32 -17.60
C ARG A 46 3.04 -11.58 -17.97
N LEU A 47 2.33 -12.05 -18.98
CA LEU A 47 1.05 -11.45 -19.38
C LEU A 47 0.01 -11.59 -18.27
N GLN A 48 -0.12 -12.78 -17.68
CA GLN A 48 -1.04 -13.02 -16.57
C GLN A 48 -0.71 -12.12 -15.37
N ALA A 49 0.57 -11.99 -15.01
CA ALA A 49 1.00 -11.12 -13.91
C ALA A 49 0.57 -9.67 -14.13
N ASN A 50 0.76 -9.14 -15.34
CA ASN A 50 0.37 -7.78 -15.70
C ASN A 50 -1.14 -7.57 -15.60
N GLN A 51 -1.94 -8.52 -16.11
CA GLN A 51 -3.40 -8.42 -16.05
C GLN A 51 -3.94 -8.55 -14.62
N MET A 52 -3.36 -9.46 -13.83
CA MET A 52 -3.70 -9.60 -12.41
C MET A 52 -3.32 -8.34 -11.61
N PHE A 53 -2.16 -7.74 -11.90
CA PHE A 53 -1.74 -6.50 -11.26
C PHE A 53 -2.74 -5.37 -11.53
N LEU A 54 -3.11 -5.16 -12.80
CA LEU A 54 -4.10 -4.14 -13.16
C LEU A 54 -5.46 -4.42 -12.51
N PHE A 55 -5.90 -5.68 -12.48
CA PHE A 55 -7.14 -6.07 -11.83
C PHE A 55 -7.14 -5.74 -10.33
N VAL A 56 -6.07 -6.09 -9.62
CA VAL A 56 -5.92 -5.78 -8.19
C VAL A 56 -5.80 -4.26 -7.97
N LEU A 57 -5.03 -3.56 -8.80
CA LEU A 57 -4.85 -2.11 -8.69
C LEU A 57 -6.18 -1.37 -8.87
N PHE A 58 -6.92 -1.63 -9.94
CA PHE A 58 -8.20 -0.96 -10.19
C PHE A 58 -9.27 -1.41 -9.20
N GLY A 59 -9.32 -2.70 -8.85
CA GLY A 59 -10.26 -3.21 -7.86
C GLY A 59 -10.07 -2.53 -6.50
N THR A 60 -8.82 -2.46 -6.03
CA THR A 60 -8.51 -1.77 -4.76
C THR A 60 -8.76 -0.27 -4.85
N LEU A 61 -8.43 0.39 -5.96
CA LEU A 61 -8.71 1.82 -6.14
C LEU A 61 -10.21 2.13 -6.08
N ILE A 62 -11.04 1.36 -6.77
CA ILE A 62 -12.50 1.55 -6.76
C ILE A 62 -13.07 1.36 -5.35
N MET A 63 -12.60 0.33 -4.63
CA MET A 63 -13.05 0.00 -3.28
C MET A 63 -12.35 0.78 -2.16
N SER A 64 -11.45 1.72 -2.50
CA SER A 64 -10.60 2.40 -1.51
C SER A 64 -11.29 3.51 -0.71
N GLY A 65 -12.60 3.69 -0.90
CA GLY A 65 -13.34 4.85 -0.40
C GLY A 65 -13.25 6.08 -1.29
N PHE A 66 -12.38 6.09 -2.32
CA PHE A 66 -12.34 7.19 -3.31
C PHE A 66 -13.58 7.20 -4.23
N PHE A 67 -14.06 6.03 -4.66
CA PHE A 67 -15.23 5.91 -5.52
C PHE A 67 -16.42 5.26 -4.81
N ILE A 68 -16.16 4.17 -4.08
CA ILE A 68 -17.16 3.44 -3.32
C ILE A 68 -16.63 3.23 -1.91
N ASP A 69 -17.35 3.73 -0.90
CA ASP A 69 -17.09 3.44 0.50
C ASP A 69 -17.73 2.11 0.90
N VAL A 70 -16.89 1.07 0.92
CA VAL A 70 -17.29 -0.24 1.40
C VAL A 70 -16.79 -0.34 2.84
N GLY A 71 -17.61 0.11 3.79
CA GLY A 71 -17.23 0.25 5.21
C GLY A 71 -16.50 -0.97 5.81
N ALA A 72 -16.90 -2.19 5.42
CA ALA A 72 -16.27 -3.43 5.88
C ALA A 72 -14.83 -3.64 5.37
N LEU A 73 -14.44 -3.02 4.25
CA LEU A 73 -13.12 -3.15 3.63
C LEU A 73 -12.14 -2.07 4.09
N ASN A 74 -12.61 -1.02 4.76
CA ASN A 74 -11.79 0.10 5.20
C ASN A 74 -10.67 -0.33 6.15
N ASP A 75 -10.93 -1.34 6.98
CA ASP A 75 -9.95 -1.82 7.94
C ASP A 75 -9.02 -2.92 7.38
N ILE A 76 -9.38 -3.52 6.25
CA ILE A 76 -8.70 -4.70 5.69
C ILE A 76 -7.82 -4.33 4.51
N LEU A 77 -8.30 -3.47 3.63
CA LEU A 77 -7.60 -3.14 2.39
C LEU A 77 -6.35 -2.30 2.69
N PRO A 78 -5.15 -2.73 2.25
CA PRO A 78 -3.93 -1.98 2.48
C PRO A 78 -3.95 -0.58 1.87
N MET A 79 -4.67 -0.41 0.76
CA MET A 79 -4.87 0.90 0.12
C MET A 79 -5.62 1.86 1.05
N ASN A 80 -6.73 1.40 1.67
CA ASN A 80 -7.55 2.21 2.56
C ASN A 80 -6.76 2.59 3.82
N GLN A 81 -6.02 1.64 4.38
CA GLN A 81 -5.14 1.89 5.53
C GLN A 81 -4.02 2.88 5.19
N GLY A 82 -3.39 2.76 4.01
CA GLY A 82 -2.37 3.69 3.54
C GLY A 82 -2.91 5.11 3.32
N ASN A 83 -4.12 5.23 2.77
CA ASN A 83 -4.78 6.52 2.57
C ASN A 83 -5.18 7.16 3.91
N ALA A 84 -5.78 6.38 4.81
CA ALA A 84 -6.13 6.85 6.15
C ALA A 84 -4.89 7.28 6.95
N LEU A 85 -3.80 6.52 6.87
CA LEU A 85 -2.52 6.87 7.49
C LEU A 85 -1.95 8.18 6.94
N LEU A 86 -2.01 8.40 5.62
CA LEU A 86 -1.63 9.67 5.00
C LEU A 86 -2.53 10.81 5.49
N ILE A 87 -3.85 10.62 5.55
CA ILE A 87 -4.77 11.69 5.97
C ILE A 87 -4.55 12.05 7.45
N ASP A 88 -4.50 11.03 8.31
CA ASP A 88 -4.37 11.16 9.76
C ASP A 88 -3.05 11.84 10.14
N THR A 89 -1.97 11.60 9.39
CA THR A 89 -0.67 12.23 9.67
C THR A 89 -0.48 13.53 8.92
N ALA A 90 -0.67 13.55 7.59
CA ALA A 90 -0.36 14.71 6.75
C ALA A 90 -1.28 15.90 7.01
N PHE A 91 -2.56 15.65 7.28
CA PHE A 91 -3.58 16.70 7.43
C PHE A 91 -4.05 16.88 8.86
N LYS A 92 -4.25 15.79 9.63
CA LYS A 92 -4.65 15.90 11.04
C LYS A 92 -3.47 16.08 12.01
N GLY A 93 -2.23 15.92 11.53
CA GLY A 93 -1.02 16.17 12.32
C GLY A 93 -0.77 15.12 13.40
N LEU A 94 -1.38 13.95 13.29
CA LEU A 94 -1.16 12.86 14.25
C LEU A 94 0.27 12.34 14.14
N THR A 95 0.86 12.06 15.29
CA THR A 95 2.22 11.51 15.39
C THR A 95 2.25 10.04 14.99
N LEU A 96 3.42 9.54 14.55
CA LEU A 96 3.59 8.13 14.15
C LEU A 96 3.20 7.13 15.25
N LEU A 97 3.35 7.51 16.53
CA LEU A 97 2.94 6.68 17.66
C LEU A 97 1.41 6.57 17.78
N GLN A 98 0.67 7.61 17.45
CA GLN A 98 -0.79 7.61 17.51
C GLN A 98 -1.43 6.81 16.37
N VAL A 99 -0.71 6.64 15.25
CA VAL A 99 -1.16 5.85 14.09
C VAL A 99 -0.43 4.51 13.99
N PHE A 100 0.20 4.08 15.08
CA PHE A 100 1.04 2.87 15.11
C PHE A 100 0.28 1.60 14.70
N ASP A 101 -1.00 1.49 15.07
CA ASP A 101 -1.83 0.33 14.71
C ASP A 101 -1.98 0.17 13.18
N ARG A 102 -2.14 1.29 12.46
CA ARG A 102 -2.22 1.29 10.99
C ARG A 102 -0.87 0.94 10.36
N ILE A 103 0.22 1.45 10.93
CA ILE A 103 1.59 1.12 10.51
C ILE A 103 1.83 -0.38 10.65
N LEU A 104 1.45 -0.95 11.80
CA LEU A 104 1.60 -2.37 12.08
C LEU A 104 0.75 -3.23 11.14
N THR A 105 -0.46 -2.78 10.80
CA THR A 105 -1.34 -3.47 9.83
C THR A 105 -0.70 -3.54 8.44
N LEU A 106 -0.18 -2.41 7.93
CA LEU A 106 0.51 -2.36 6.63
C LEU A 106 1.78 -3.21 6.63
N PHE A 107 2.54 -3.15 7.72
CA PHE A 107 3.73 -3.96 7.89
C PHE A 107 3.40 -5.46 7.93
N ALA A 108 2.38 -5.86 8.70
CA ALA A 108 1.93 -7.24 8.79
C ALA A 108 1.47 -7.76 7.41
N PHE A 109 0.68 -6.97 6.68
CA PHE A 109 0.28 -7.32 5.32
C PHE A 109 1.50 -7.51 4.40
N THR A 110 2.46 -6.59 4.45
CA THR A 110 3.70 -6.68 3.66
C THR A 110 4.46 -7.97 3.96
N VAL A 111 4.67 -8.29 5.24
CA VAL A 111 5.36 -9.50 5.66
C VAL A 111 4.62 -10.75 5.19
N ILE A 112 3.30 -10.81 5.38
CA ILE A 112 2.47 -11.94 4.93
C ILE A 112 2.54 -12.09 3.42
N ALA A 113 2.46 -11.00 2.65
CA ALA A 113 2.54 -11.02 1.20
C ALA A 113 3.89 -11.55 0.72
N ILE A 114 5.00 -11.10 1.32
CA ILE A 114 6.34 -11.59 0.99
C ILE A 114 6.49 -13.07 1.35
N LEU A 115 6.10 -13.48 2.56
CA LEU A 115 6.19 -14.88 2.99
C LEU A 115 5.37 -15.81 2.09
N THR A 116 4.15 -15.37 1.74
CA THR A 116 3.28 -16.11 0.82
C THR A 116 3.90 -16.19 -0.56
N ALA A 117 4.46 -15.10 -1.07
CA ALA A 117 5.15 -15.08 -2.35
C ALA A 117 6.36 -16.04 -2.36
N THR A 118 7.19 -16.02 -1.31
CA THR A 118 8.32 -16.92 -1.14
C THR A 118 7.88 -18.38 -1.11
N PHE A 119 6.81 -18.69 -0.37
CA PHE A 119 6.29 -20.04 -0.27
C PHE A 119 5.73 -20.56 -1.60
N VAL A 120 4.96 -19.73 -2.32
CA VAL A 120 4.43 -20.07 -3.65
C VAL A 120 5.58 -20.27 -4.65
N PHE A 121 6.59 -19.40 -4.61
CA PHE A 121 7.76 -19.50 -5.47
C PHE A 121 8.57 -20.79 -5.19
N ALA A 122 8.78 -21.13 -3.92
CA ALA A 122 9.51 -22.34 -3.51
C ALA A 122 8.83 -23.65 -3.94
N ARG A 123 7.51 -23.64 -4.13
CA ARG A 123 6.72 -24.80 -4.56
C ARG A 123 6.45 -24.86 -6.05
N LYS A 124 6.74 -23.76 -6.79
CA LYS A 124 6.61 -23.80 -8.24
C LYS A 124 7.64 -24.80 -8.78
N PRO A 125 7.23 -25.72 -9.68
CA PRO A 125 8.19 -26.55 -10.38
C PRO A 125 9.09 -25.62 -11.19
N THR A 126 10.26 -25.30 -10.63
CA THR A 126 11.33 -24.67 -11.36
C THR A 126 11.67 -25.62 -12.48
N LEU A 127 11.62 -25.14 -13.72
CA LEU A 127 11.98 -25.85 -14.95
C LEU A 127 13.17 -26.80 -14.66
N GLY A 128 12.86 -28.09 -14.55
CA GLY A 128 13.82 -29.18 -14.72
C GLY A 128 13.80 -29.60 -16.18
#